data_AF-A0A9E4HKA3-F1
#
_entry.id   AF-A0A9E4HKA3-F1
#
_cell.length_a   1.000
_cell.length_b   1.000
_cell.length_c   1.000
_cell.angle_alpha   90.00
_cell.angle_beta   90.00
_cell.angle_gamma   90.00
#
_symmetry.space_group_name_H-M   'P 1'
#
loop_
_entity.id
_entity.type
_entity.pdbx_description
1 polymer ?
#
loop_
_entity_poly.entity_id
_entity_poly.type
_entity_poly.pdbx_seq_one_letter_code
_entity_poly.pdbx_strand_id
1 'polypeptide(L)' 'MVSADDMGLGALVIPALTSVRPIHEQLVEAVVTALGRLIEEPGLSPEPVAVPVELVARESA' A
#
# COMPACT_ATOMS: atom_id res chain seq x y z
N MET A 1 -9.93 11.09 12.32
CA MET A 1 -8.66 11.27 11.57
C MET A 1 -8.26 9.95 10.97
N VAL A 2 -7.92 9.92 9.68
CA VAL A 2 -7.49 8.70 8.97
C VAL A 2 -6.12 8.97 8.34
N SER A 3 -5.14 8.11 8.57
CA SER A 3 -3.79 8.21 7.97
C SER A 3 -3.53 7.11 6.94
N ALA A 4 -2.38 7.17 6.28
CA ALA A 4 -1.90 6.14 5.36
C ALA A 4 -0.78 5.28 5.99
N ASP A 5 -0.47 4.17 5.34
CA ASP A 5 0.60 3.20 5.61
C ASP A 5 0.49 2.38 6.90
N ASP A 6 -0.39 2.75 7.84
CA ASP A 6 -0.50 2.10 9.15
C ASP A 6 0.87 1.95 9.84
N MET A 7 1.69 3.00 9.76
CA MET A 7 3.00 3.00 10.42
C MET A 7 2.83 2.81 11.93
N GLY A 8 3.74 2.07 12.56
CA GLY A 8 3.68 1.80 14.00
C GLY A 8 3.55 3.05 14.88
N LEU A 9 4.01 4.21 14.41
CA LEU A 9 3.82 5.51 15.07
C LEU A 9 2.34 5.88 15.25
N GLY A 10 1.46 5.50 14.32
CA GLY A 10 0.02 5.76 14.38
C GLY A 10 -0.67 5.08 15.57
N ALA A 11 -0.10 3.99 16.09
CA ALA A 11 -0.57 3.33 17.30
C ALA A 11 -0.08 4.00 18.61
N LEU A 12 0.91 4.89 18.52
CA LEU A 12 1.53 5.55 19.67
C LEU A 12 1.00 6.98 19.93
N VAL A 13 0.26 7.55 18.98
CA VAL A 13 -0.39 8.86 19.16
C VAL A 13 -1.75 8.72 19.84
N ILE A 14 -2.23 9.80 20.47
CA ILE A 14 -3.51 9.83 21.20
C ILE A 14 -4.41 10.91 20.58
N PRO A 15 -5.60 10.55 20.06
CA PRO A 15 -6.13 9.18 19.93
C PRO A 15 -5.35 8.36 18.90
N ALA A 16 -5.33 7.03 19.05
CA ALA A 16 -4.67 6.14 18.10
C ALA A 16 -5.30 6.23 16.70
N LEU A 17 -4.47 6.26 15.66
CA LEU A 17 -4.93 6.58 14.30
C LEU A 17 -5.60 5.41 13.58
N THR A 18 -6.84 5.59 13.16
CA THR A 18 -7.41 4.83 12.05
C THR A 18 -6.56 5.06 10.81
N SER A 19 -6.25 4.02 10.05
CA SER A 19 -5.34 4.12 8.92
C SER A 19 -5.68 3.16 7.79
N VAL A 20 -5.31 3.53 6.56
CA VAL A 20 -5.32 2.64 5.40
C VAL A 20 -3.96 1.96 5.29
N ARG A 21 -3.93 0.63 5.33
CA ARG A 21 -2.74 -0.20 5.27
C ARG A 21 -2.60 -0.86 3.88
N PRO A 22 -1.47 -0.69 3.17
CA PRO A 22 -1.18 -1.48 1.99
C PRO A 22 -1.03 -2.98 2.31
N ILE A 23 -1.55 -3.85 1.44
CA ILE A 23 -1.24 -5.28 1.52
C ILE A 23 0.09 -5.51 0.81
N HIS A 24 1.17 -5.56 1.60
CA HIS A 24 2.54 -5.51 1.10
C HIS A 24 2.89 -6.68 0.18
N GLU A 25 2.40 -7.90 0.48
CA GLU A 25 2.65 -9.05 -0.40
C GLU A 25 2.10 -8.82 -1.81
N GLN A 26 0.87 -8.28 -1.90
CA GLN A 26 0.22 -8.00 -3.18
C GLN A 26 0.86 -6.81 -3.92
N LEU A 27 1.33 -5.79 -3.17
CA LEU A 27 2.09 -4.69 -3.75
C LEU A 27 3.41 -5.18 -4.37
N VAL A 28 4.14 -6.03 -3.65
CA VAL A 28 5.41 -6.60 -4.12
C VAL A 28 5.18 -7.46 -5.35
N GLU A 29 4.17 -8.34 -5.33
CA GLU A 29 3.83 -9.19 -6.49
C GLU A 29 3.51 -8.35 -7.73
N ALA A 30 2.70 -7.30 -7.58
CA ALA A 30 2.36 -6.39 -8.69
C ALA A 30 3.61 -5.69 -9.25
N VAL A 31 4.49 -5.20 -8.38
CA VAL A 31 5.73 -4.51 -8.79
C VAL A 31 6.70 -5.45 -9.48
N VAL A 32 6.93 -6.65 -8.91
CA VAL A 32 7.84 -7.65 -9.51
C VAL A 32 7.33 -8.07 -10.88
N THR A 33 6.02 -8.28 -11.03
CA THR A 33 5.41 -8.63 -12.31
C THR A 33 5.57 -7.52 -13.34
N ALA A 34 5.29 -6.27 -12.96
CA ALA A 34 5.44 -5.13 -13.85
C ALA A 34 6.90 -4.93 -14.28
N LEU A 35 7.84 -5.06 -13.34
CA LEU A 35 9.26 -4.95 -13.63
C LEU A 35 9.76 -6.09 -14.53
N GLY A 36 9.31 -7.33 -14.32
CA GLY A 36 9.64 -8.46 -15.18
C GLY A 36 9.25 -8.20 -16.64
N ARG A 37 8.04 -7.68 -16.88
CA ARG A 37 7.59 -7.31 -18.21
C ARG A 37 8.44 -6.21 -18.86
N LEU A 38 8.87 -5.22 -18.09
CA LEU A 38 9.74 -4.15 -18.59
C LEU A 38 11.14 -4.66 -18.97
N ILE A 39 11.63 -5.68 -18.28
CA ILE A 39 12.91 -6.34 -18.60
C ILE A 39 12.77 -7.15 -19.90
N GLU A 40 11.66 -7.87 -20.06
CA GLU A 40 11.38 -8.67 -21.26
C GLU A 40 11.11 -7.79 -22.49
N GLU A 41 10.42 -6.66 -22.31
CA GLU A 41 10.06 -5.71 -23.37
C GLU A 41 10.47 -4.27 -23.01
N PRO A 42 11.75 -3.91 -23.22
CA PRO A 42 12.28 -2.58 -22.93
C PRO A 42 11.70 -1.52 -23.88
N GLY A 43 10.59 -0.92 -23.49
CA GLY A 43 9.83 0.03 -24.31
C GLY A 43 8.33 -0.01 -24.04
N LEU A 44 7.86 -1.05 -23.36
CA LEU A 44 6.50 -1.11 -22.86
C LEU A 44 6.29 -0.04 -21.79
N SER A 45 5.17 0.71 -21.88
CA SER A 45 4.75 1.61 -20.81
C SER A 45 3.94 0.81 -19.78
N PRO A 46 4.32 0.78 -18.49
CA PRO A 46 3.57 0.02 -17.51
C PRO A 46 2.20 0.67 -17.29
N GLU A 47 1.15 -0.14 -17.39
CA GLU A 47 -0.20 0.33 -17.07
C GLU A 47 -0.40 0.45 -15.55
N PRO A 48 -1.16 1.45 -15.07
CA PRO A 48 -1.50 1.55 -13.66
C PRO A 48 -2.25 0.31 -13.17
N VAL A 49 -1.81 -0.25 -12.05
CA VAL A 49 -2.46 -1.39 -11.38
C VAL A 49 -3.01 -0.93 -10.03
N ALA A 50 -4.28 -1.22 -9.78
CA ALA A 50 -4.87 -1.04 -8.46
C ALA A 50 -4.44 -2.20 -7.54
N VAL A 51 -3.82 -1.86 -6.41
CA VAL A 51 -3.42 -2.84 -5.37
C VAL A 51 -4.36 -2.68 -4.19
N PRO A 52 -4.88 -3.78 -3.60
CA PRO A 52 -5.79 -3.68 -2.47
C PRO A 52 -5.11 -3.14 -1.22
N VAL A 53 -5.94 -2.52 -0.40
CA VAL A 53 -5.59 -1.94 0.89
C VAL A 53 -6.61 -2.36 1.93
N GLU A 54 -6.23 -2.30 3.21
CA GLU A 54 -7.08 -2.62 4.34
C GLU A 54 -7.32 -1.37 5.19
N LEU A 55 -8.54 -1.18 5.68
CA LEU A 55 -8.82 -0.15 6.68
C LEU A 55 -8.62 -0.72 8.08
N VAL A 56 -7.67 -0.14 8.82
CA VAL A 56 -7.40 -0.46 10.22
C VAL A 56 -8.09 0.58 11.09
N ALA A 57 -9.24 0.20 11.67
CA ALA A 57 -10.02 1.08 12.53
C ALA A 57 -9.42 1.20 13.94
N ARG A 58 -9.30 2.44 14.44
CA ARG A 58 -8.86 2.80 15.79
C ARG A 58 -9.65 4.01 16.32
N GLU A 59 -9.28 4.50 17.49
CA GLU A 59 -9.98 5.52 18.28
C GLU A 59 -10.17 6.87 17.58
N SER A 60 -9.35 7.20 16.59
CA SER A 60 -9.44 8.50 15.92
C SER A 60 -10.61 8.61 14.93
N ALA A 61 -11.33 7.53 14.61
CA ALA A 61 -12.46 7.54 13.67
C ALA A 61 -13.60 6.62 14.12
#